data_AF-A0A1X0QLM8-F1
#
_entry.id   AF-A0A1X0QLM8-F1
#
_cell.length_a   1.000
_cell.length_b   1.000
_cell.length_c   1.000
_cell.angle_alpha   90.00
_cell.angle_beta   90.00
_cell.angle_gamma   90.00
#
_symmetry.space_group_name_H-M   'P 1'
#
loop_
_entity.id
_entity.type
_entity.pdbx_description
1 polymer ?
#
loop_
_entity_poly.entity_id
_entity_poly.type
_entity_poly.pdbx_seq_one_letter_code
_entity_poly.pdbx_strand_id
1 'polypeptide(L)' 'MEFIKIKTEVRCKIIKTSYNSLIMKTESGHIAHLKHVNLKIDPNYQVGEYLDCIVTGYSDNGLIVSLK' A
#
# COMPACT_ATOMS: atom_id res chain seq x y z
N MET A 1 -6.12 23.66 -3.80
CA MET A 1 -5.34 22.41 -3.83
C MET A 1 -6.34 21.27 -3.95
N GLU A 2 -6.59 20.80 -5.17
CA GLU A 2 -7.50 19.68 -5.42
C GLU A 2 -6.78 18.37 -5.10
N PHE A 3 -7.22 17.69 -4.05
CA PHE A 3 -6.84 16.31 -3.80
C PHE A 3 -7.62 15.45 -4.79
N ILE A 4 -7.02 15.16 -5.95
CA ILE A 4 -7.58 14.19 -6.89
C ILE A 4 -7.60 12.85 -6.16
N LYS A 5 -8.79 12.44 -5.70
CA LYS A 5 -9.03 11.16 -5.03
C LYS A 5 -9.02 10.08 -6.10
N ILE A 6 -7.83 9.68 -6.55
CA ILE A 6 -7.67 8.61 -7.53
C ILE A 6 -8.00 7.29 -6.83
N LYS A 7 -9.28 6.90 -6.76
CA LYS A 7 -9.69 5.57 -6.26
C LYS A 7 -9.35 4.49 -7.28
N THR A 8 -8.08 4.37 -7.63
CA THR A 8 -7.60 3.30 -8.49
C THR A 8 -7.25 2.11 -7.62
N GLU A 9 -7.95 1.01 -7.85
CA GLU A 9 -7.63 -0.29 -7.29
C GLU A 9 -6.36 -0.80 -7.97
N VAL A 10 -5.37 -1.17 -7.16
CA VAL A 10 -4.09 -1.69 -7.60
C VAL A 10 -3.77 -2.94 -6.80
N ARG A 11 -3.27 -3.96 -7.48
CA ARG A 11 -2.69 -5.12 -6.81
C ARG A 11 -1.26 -4.83 -6.40
N CYS A 12 -1.01 -5.06 -5.13
CA CYS A 12 0.24 -4.76 -4.45
C CYS A 12 0.81 -6.04 -3.85
N LYS A 13 2.01 -6.42 -4.27
CA LYS A 13 2.74 -7.53 -3.66
C LYS A 13 3.48 -7.03 -2.42
N ILE A 14 3.29 -7.69 -1.28
CA ILE A 14 4.02 -7.37 -0.05
C ILE A 14 5.49 -7.73 -0.22
N ILE A 15 6.37 -6.75 -0.10
CA ILE A 15 7.83 -6.95 -0.18
C ILE A 15 8.48 -6.83 1.19
N LYS A 16 7.88 -6.05 2.09
CA LYS A 16 8.38 -5.89 3.45
C LYS A 16 7.25 -5.54 4.40
N THR A 17 7.20 -6.24 5.51
CA THR A 17 6.35 -5.91 6.65
C THR A 17 7.22 -5.37 7.77
N SER A 18 6.72 -4.40 8.51
CA SER A 18 7.34 -3.84 9.71
C SER A 18 6.22 -3.47 10.66
N TYR A 19 6.46 -3.51 11.96
CA TYR A 19 5.41 -3.43 13.00
C TYR A 19 4.36 -2.32 12.79
N ASN A 20 4.73 -1.20 12.16
CA ASN A 20 3.84 -0.07 11.87
C ASN A 20 3.82 0.37 10.39
N SER A 21 4.39 -0.43 9.48
CA SER A 21 4.52 -0.04 8.08
C SER A 21 4.57 -1.25 7.17
N LEU A 22 3.83 -1.19 6.07
CA LEU A 22 3.77 -2.26 5.09
C LEU A 22 4.19 -1.69 3.73
N ILE A 23 5.31 -2.20 3.22
CA ILE A 23 5.87 -1.80 1.93
C ILE A 23 5.51 -2.86 0.92
N MET A 24 4.90 -2.41 -0.17
CA MET A 24 4.46 -3.23 -1.27
C MET A 24 5.02 -2.72 -2.58
N LYS A 25 4.92 -3.57 -3.59
CA LYS A 25 5.22 -3.23 -4.98
C LYS A 25 4.01 -3.53 -5.84
N THR A 26 3.56 -2.56 -6.60
CA THR A 26 2.49 -2.73 -7.59
C THR A 26 2.96 -3.60 -8.76
N GLU A 27 2.03 -4.21 -9.49
CA GLU A 27 2.35 -4.95 -10.72
C GLU A 27 3.04 -4.08 -11.77
N SER A 28 2.71 -2.79 -11.82
CA SER A 28 3.39 -1.81 -12.69
C SER A 28 4.83 -1.47 -12.26
N GLY A 29 5.30 -2.02 -11.14
CA GLY A 29 6.67 -1.86 -10.65
C GLY A 29 6.88 -0.70 -9.68
N HIS A 30 5.86 0.11 -9.39
CA HIS A 30 5.94 1.21 -8.43
C HIS A 30 5.89 0.71 -6.99
N ILE A 31 6.67 1.34 -6.12
CA ILE A 31 6.62 1.11 -4.67
C ILE A 31 5.35 1.75 -4.10
N ALA A 32 4.65 1.01 -3.26
CA ALA A 32 3.44 1.43 -2.57
C ALA A 32 3.63 1.30 -1.05
N HIS A 33 3.29 2.36 -0.33
CA HIS A 33 3.35 2.44 1.12
C HIS A 33 1.92 2.43 1.66
N LEU A 34 1.62 1.46 2.51
CA LEU A 34 0.33 1.41 3.17
C LEU A 34 0.26 2.48 4.27
N LYS A 35 -0.55 3.52 4.08
CA LYS A 35 -0.82 4.53 5.10
C LYS A 35 -1.97 4.04 5.97
N HIS A 36 -1.64 3.31 7.03
CA HIS A 36 -2.60 2.96 8.07
C HIS A 36 -1.97 3.19 9.44
N VAL A 37 -2.56 4.09 10.23
CA VAL A 37 -2.01 4.58 11.51
C VAL A 37 -2.24 3.59 12.66
N ASN A 38 -2.90 2.45 12.40
CA ASN A 38 -3.28 1.51 13.45
C ASN A 38 -3.37 0.07 12.94
N LEU A 39 -2.49 -0.33 12.02
CA LEU A 39 -2.37 -1.75 11.67
C LEU A 39 -1.74 -2.45 12.88
N LYS A 40 -2.56 -3.03 13.75
CA LYS A 40 -2.21 -4.35 14.28
C LYS A 40 -2.08 -5.20 13.03
N ILE A 41 -0.85 -5.39 12.54
CA ILE A 41 -0.61 -6.20 11.35
C ILE A 41 -1.27 -7.55 11.64
N ASP A 42 -2.38 -7.81 10.96
CA ASP A 42 -3.01 -9.11 11.00
C ASP A 42 -1.90 -10.11 10.69
N PRO A 43 -1.69 -11.15 11.52
CA PRO A 43 -0.59 -12.09 11.35
C PRO A 43 -0.61 -12.82 10.00
N ASN A 44 -1.68 -12.64 9.22
CA ASN A 44 -1.85 -13.17 7.88
C ASN A 44 -1.10 -12.38 6.78
N TYR A 45 -0.61 -11.16 7.02
CA TYR A 45 0.15 -10.43 6.01
C TYR A 45 1.59 -10.94 5.91
N GLN A 46 1.84 -11.77 4.90
CA GLN A 46 3.16 -12.36 4.63
C GLN A 46 3.84 -11.71 3.43
N VAL A 47 5.16 -11.59 3.50
CA VAL A 47 5.96 -11.15 2.35
C VAL A 47 5.78 -12.16 1.22
N GLY A 48 5.43 -11.67 0.03
CA GLY A 48 5.11 -12.49 -1.14
C GLY A 48 3.63 -12.51 -1.49
N GLU A 49 2.73 -12.21 -0.56
CA GLU A 49 1.28 -12.15 -0.78
C GLU A 49 0.89 -10.94 -1.62
N TYR A 50 -0.25 -11.05 -2.31
CA TYR A 50 -0.85 -9.95 -3.07
C TYR A 50 -2.07 -9.41 -2.31
N LEU A 51 -2.14 -8.08 -2.23
CA LEU A 51 -3.25 -7.37 -1.62
C LEU A 51 -3.87 -6.41 -2.62
N ASP A 52 -5.19 -6.39 -2.64
CA ASP A 52 -5.97 -5.38 -3.35
C ASP A 52 -5.98 -4.09 -2.53
N CYS A 53 -5.34 -3.06 -3.07
CA CYS A 53 -5.14 -1.77 -2.43
C CYS A 53 -5.79 -0.67 -3.25
N ILE A 54 -6.21 0.41 -2.60
CA ILE A 54 -6.70 1.62 -3.24
C ILE A 54 -5.62 2.68 -3.12
N VAL A 55 -5.18 3.24 -4.23
CA VAL A 55 -4.29 4.41 -4.22
C VAL A 55 -5.06 5.58 -3.58
N THR A 56 -4.49 6.20 -2.57
CA THR A 56 -5.08 7.36 -1.90
C THR A 56 -4.25 8.62 -2.08
N GLY A 57 -3.02 8.48 -2.55
CA GLY A 57 -2.15 9.60 -2.90
C GLY A 57 -0.81 9.15 -3.46
N TYR A 58 0.05 10.13 -3.68
CA TYR A 58 1.41 9.96 -4.18
C TYR A 58 2.36 10.70 -3.24
N SER A 59 3.56 10.16 -3.06
CA SER A 59 4.64 10.74 -2.26
C SER A 59 5.94 10.62 -3.07
N ASP A 60 6.95 11.42 -2.76
CA ASP A 60 8.29 11.30 -3.38
C ASP A 60 8.87 9.88 -3.26
N ASN A 61 8.48 9.14 -2.22
CA ASN A 61 8.94 7.77 -1.96
C ASN A 61 8.04 6.68 -2.59
N GLY A 62 7.01 7.04 -3.36
CA GLY A 62 6.10 6.11 -4.03
C GLY A 62 4.62 6.38 -3.82
N LEU A 63 3.79 5.40 -4.16
CA LEU A 63 2.34 5.47 -4.02
C LEU A 63 1.93 5.37 -2.55
N ILE A 64 0.98 6.18 -2.13
CA ILE A 64 0.30 6.01 -0.85
C ILE A 64 -0.96 5.22 -1.12
N VAL A 65 -1.09 4.07 -0.48
CA VAL A 65 -2.24 3.19 -0.65
C VAL A 65 -2.92 2.91 0.68
N SER A 66 -4.19 2.49 0.61
CA SER A 66 -4.99 1.98 1.71
C SER A 66 -5.58 0.63 1.31
N LEU A 67 -5.86 -0.24 2.28
CA LEU A 67 -6.57 -1.50 1.99
C LEU A 67 -8.03 -1.17 1.63
N LYS A 68 -8.60 -1.98 0.74
CA LYS A 68 -10.04 -1.93 0.43
C LYS A 68 -10.88 -2.41 1.59
#